data_AF-A0A6A5EPK4-F1
#
_entry.id   AF-A0A6A5EPK4-F1
#
_cell.length_a   1.000
_cell.length_b   1.000
_cell.length_c   1.000
_cell.angle_alpha   90.00
_cell.angle_beta   90.00
_cell.angle_gamma   90.00
#
_symmetry.space_group_name_H-M   'P 1'
#
loop_
_entity.id
_entity.type
_entity.pdbx_description
1 polymer ?
#
loop_
_entity_poly.entity_id
_entity_poly.type
_entity_poly.pdbx_seq_one_letter_code
_entity_poly.pdbx_strand_id
1 'polypeptide(L)'
;MMIIANTVLKDEKNGTDLISTLSDVKLGASTIVKRVSAMSGNLADHLDRDLAKCRWFSIQCDESVDSSSTAQLLVFIRMVFEDFSTREELLTLLPLKTTTRGVDIYNTVKEFFVQKKVPLEKLVAVTTDGAPAMIGRHTGFIAHCKSDPDIPKFLHYHCIIHQQALCAKVIGFEHVMTPVVKIINNIRSKVKQHRIFKVLLEEMSAEYGDLLLHTEIRWLSRGRVLLRFLSLLGEIKEFKQSTGEDVSLLEDTEWTLDLAFLTDITGKLNDLNCKLQGKDAGQMEIEIITLQNDLHLKAYQAAPNFWCLVDTEKYSGVCTAAMKVASLFGSTYLCESAFSDMNFIKNKHRTRLTDAHLKDSLTVAVSSYTPDYNTLVNSMQCQSSH
;
A
#
# COMPACT_ATOMS: atom_id res chain seq x y z
N MET A 1 -12.53 26.98 6.85
CA MET A 1 -13.38 27.95 7.59
C MET A 1 -13.25 27.75 9.09
N MET A 2 -13.61 26.57 9.64
CA MET A 2 -13.47 26.30 11.09
C MET A 2 -12.04 26.36 11.65
N ILE A 3 -11.04 25.88 10.89
CA ILE A 3 -9.62 25.93 11.31
C ILE A 3 -9.14 27.39 11.48
N ILE A 4 -9.46 28.26 10.52
CA ILE A 4 -9.09 29.69 10.55
C ILE A 4 -9.87 30.42 11.65
N ALA A 5 -11.18 30.16 11.77
CA ALA A 5 -12.01 30.74 12.83
C ALA A 5 -11.48 30.36 14.23
N ASN A 6 -11.10 29.10 14.44
CA ASN A 6 -10.48 28.63 15.69
C ASN A 6 -9.07 29.17 15.95
N THR A 7 -8.39 29.70 14.92
CA THR A 7 -7.04 30.26 15.07
C THR A 7 -7.08 31.77 15.31
N VAL A 8 -8.02 32.47 14.69
CA VAL A 8 -8.09 33.94 14.72
C VAL A 8 -9.08 34.45 15.78
N LEU A 9 -10.18 33.74 16.00
CA LEU A 9 -11.28 34.24 16.85
C LEU A 9 -11.27 33.63 18.25
N LYS A 10 -10.37 32.70 18.57
CA LYS A 10 -10.43 31.95 19.83
C LYS A 10 -10.27 32.82 21.08
N ASP A 11 -9.47 33.88 20.97
CA ASP A 11 -9.16 34.81 22.07
C ASP A 11 -9.97 36.13 21.99
N GLU A 12 -10.87 36.24 21.01
CA GLU A 12 -11.77 37.39 20.85
C GLU A 12 -12.94 37.30 21.83
N LYS A 13 -13.43 38.47 22.31
CA LYS A 13 -14.45 38.57 23.36
C LYS A 13 -15.77 37.85 23.02
N ASN A 14 -16.10 37.73 21.73
CA ASN A 14 -17.26 36.99 21.20
C ASN A 14 -16.83 35.80 20.32
N GLY A 15 -15.59 35.35 20.49
CA GLY A 15 -14.93 34.37 19.65
C GLY A 15 -15.63 33.03 19.55
N THR A 16 -16.02 32.50 20.70
CA THR A 16 -16.74 31.22 20.83
C THR A 16 -18.12 31.25 20.17
N ASP A 17 -18.85 32.36 20.30
CA ASP A 17 -20.18 32.54 19.68
C ASP A 17 -20.08 32.73 18.16
N LEU A 18 -19.04 33.44 17.68
CA LEU A 18 -18.77 33.56 16.25
C LEU A 18 -18.34 32.21 15.65
N ILE A 19 -17.50 31.44 16.34
CA ILE A 19 -17.09 30.09 15.93
C ILE A 19 -18.30 29.15 15.87
N SER A 20 -19.21 29.19 16.88
CA SER A 20 -20.43 28.38 16.85
C SER A 20 -21.35 28.81 15.71
N THR A 21 -21.55 30.11 15.52
CA THR A 21 -22.38 30.63 14.44
C THR A 21 -21.80 30.25 13.07
N LEU A 22 -20.48 30.32 12.89
CA LEU A 22 -19.79 29.88 11.67
C LEU A 22 -19.89 28.37 11.43
N SER A 23 -20.00 27.58 12.49
CA SER A 23 -20.28 26.14 12.40
C SER A 23 -21.72 25.85 11.96
N ASP A 24 -22.65 26.76 12.27
CA ASP A 24 -24.06 26.70 11.87
C ASP A 24 -24.32 27.27 10.46
N VAL A 25 -23.35 27.97 9.85
CA VAL A 25 -23.45 28.45 8.47
C VAL A 25 -23.48 27.27 7.50
N LYS A 26 -24.70 26.86 7.12
CA LYS A 26 -24.93 25.89 6.04
C LYS A 26 -24.58 26.54 4.71
N LEU A 27 -23.42 26.20 4.17
CA LEU A 27 -23.06 26.55 2.81
C LEU A 27 -24.02 25.85 1.83
N GLY A 28 -24.55 26.59 0.86
CA GLY A 28 -25.34 26.00 -0.21
C GLY A 28 -24.53 24.95 -0.98
N ALA A 29 -25.18 23.89 -1.47
CA ALA A 29 -24.53 22.80 -2.19
C ALA A 29 -23.64 23.29 -3.36
N SER A 30 -24.09 24.33 -4.07
CA SER A 30 -23.32 24.97 -5.15
C SER A 30 -22.03 25.65 -4.66
N THR A 31 -22.04 26.20 -3.44
CA THR A 31 -20.85 26.83 -2.84
C THR A 31 -19.84 25.77 -2.40
N ILE A 32 -20.32 24.66 -1.84
CA ILE A 32 -19.45 23.52 -1.47
C ILE A 32 -18.77 22.96 -2.73
N VAL A 33 -19.54 22.70 -3.80
CA VAL A 33 -18.99 22.22 -5.08
C VAL A 33 -17.90 23.14 -5.61
N LYS A 34 -18.16 24.45 -5.69
CA LYS A 34 -17.16 25.43 -6.16
C LYS A 34 -15.88 25.41 -5.32
N ARG A 35 -16.00 25.32 -3.99
CA ARG A 35 -14.83 25.27 -3.09
C ARG A 35 -14.04 23.98 -3.24
N VAL A 36 -14.72 22.84 -3.38
CA VAL A 36 -14.07 21.54 -3.60
C VAL A 36 -13.33 21.53 -4.93
N SER A 37 -13.93 22.01 -6.02
CA SER A 37 -13.27 22.12 -7.32
C SER A 37 -12.07 23.08 -7.28
N ALA A 38 -12.16 24.21 -6.56
CA ALA A 38 -11.03 25.12 -6.40
C ALA A 38 -9.86 24.49 -5.62
N MET A 39 -10.15 23.75 -4.54
CA MET A 39 -9.14 22.99 -3.80
C MET A 39 -8.52 21.89 -4.66
N SER A 40 -9.35 21.09 -5.34
CA SER A 40 -8.91 20.05 -6.28
C SER A 40 -7.96 20.61 -7.35
N GLY A 41 -8.30 21.74 -7.96
CA GLY A 41 -7.44 22.43 -8.93
C GLY A 41 -6.09 22.85 -8.34
N ASN A 42 -6.09 23.44 -7.14
CA ASN A 42 -4.84 23.82 -6.47
C ASN A 42 -3.96 22.59 -6.14
N LEU A 43 -4.55 21.48 -5.72
CA LEU A 43 -3.82 20.23 -5.49
C LEU A 43 -3.28 19.64 -6.80
N ALA A 44 -4.02 19.75 -7.89
CA ALA A 44 -3.54 19.36 -9.22
C ALA A 44 -2.31 20.20 -9.64
N ASP A 45 -2.28 21.49 -9.33
CA ASP A 45 -1.11 22.34 -9.59
C ASP A 45 0.11 21.91 -8.75
N HIS A 46 -0.11 21.45 -7.51
CA HIS A 46 0.97 20.92 -6.67
C HIS A 46 1.54 19.64 -7.30
N LEU A 47 0.65 18.73 -7.70
CA LEU A 47 1.03 17.50 -8.39
C LEU A 47 1.80 17.77 -9.68
N ASP A 48 1.38 18.75 -10.49
CA ASP A 48 2.04 19.07 -11.76
C ASP A 48 3.45 19.63 -11.55
N ARG A 49 3.64 20.46 -10.50
CA ARG A 49 4.98 20.94 -10.12
C ARG A 49 5.89 19.80 -9.68
N ASP A 50 5.36 18.86 -8.93
CA ASP A 50 6.13 17.71 -8.45
C ASP A 50 6.44 16.72 -9.56
N LEU A 51 5.50 16.48 -10.47
CA LEU A 51 5.68 15.63 -11.65
C LEU A 51 6.76 16.20 -12.59
N ALA A 52 6.83 17.53 -12.73
CA ALA A 52 7.89 18.18 -13.48
C ALA A 52 9.27 17.98 -12.83
N LYS A 53 9.33 18.03 -11.48
CA LYS A 53 10.57 17.94 -10.70
C LYS A 53 11.04 16.51 -10.41
N CYS A 54 10.15 15.53 -10.42
CA CYS A 54 10.52 14.17 -10.06
C CYS A 54 11.56 13.61 -11.02
N ARG A 55 12.43 12.73 -10.52
CA ARG A 55 13.41 12.01 -11.32
C ARG A 55 12.78 10.82 -12.02
N TRP A 56 12.00 10.07 -11.26
CA TRP A 56 11.36 8.85 -11.68
C TRP A 56 9.99 8.75 -11.03
N PHE A 57 9.06 8.05 -11.69
CA PHE A 57 7.81 7.68 -11.06
C PHE A 57 7.34 6.29 -11.49
N SER A 58 6.49 5.70 -10.66
CA SER A 58 5.69 4.54 -11.04
C SER A 58 4.22 4.88 -10.86
N ILE A 59 3.36 4.16 -11.56
CA ILE A 59 1.91 4.27 -11.39
C ILE A 59 1.34 2.95 -10.88
N GLN A 60 0.24 3.06 -10.18
CA GLN A 60 -0.59 1.93 -9.80
C GLN A 60 -1.98 2.16 -10.36
N CYS A 61 -2.51 1.14 -11.03
CA CYS A 61 -3.83 1.17 -11.63
C CYS A 61 -4.69 0.09 -11.01
N ASP A 62 -5.89 0.47 -10.57
CA ASP A 62 -6.87 -0.46 -10.00
C ASP A 62 -8.28 -0.04 -10.43
N GLU A 63 -9.16 -1.01 -10.64
CA GLU A 63 -10.52 -0.79 -11.12
C GLU A 63 -11.53 -1.25 -10.05
N SER A 64 -12.54 -0.41 -9.80
CA SER A 64 -13.69 -0.81 -9.00
C SER A 64 -14.97 -0.20 -9.56
N VAL A 65 -16.11 -0.70 -9.10
CA VAL A 65 -17.42 -0.24 -9.56
C VAL A 65 -18.01 0.71 -8.50
N ASP A 66 -18.46 1.89 -8.94
CA ASP A 66 -19.12 2.83 -8.05
C ASP A 66 -20.59 2.48 -7.76
N SER A 67 -21.24 3.24 -6.88
CA SER A 67 -22.64 3.00 -6.50
C SER A 67 -23.66 3.14 -7.65
N SER A 68 -23.24 3.67 -8.80
CA SER A 68 -24.05 3.81 -10.02
C SER A 68 -23.69 2.77 -11.09
N SER A 69 -22.98 1.71 -10.70
CA SER A 69 -22.51 0.64 -11.60
C SER A 69 -21.57 1.13 -12.71
N THR A 70 -20.94 2.29 -12.54
CA THR A 70 -19.90 2.77 -13.45
C THR A 70 -18.56 2.25 -12.97
N ALA A 71 -17.81 1.59 -13.83
CA ALA A 71 -16.44 1.20 -13.54
C ALA A 71 -15.55 2.45 -13.47
N GLN A 72 -14.75 2.54 -12.43
CA GLN A 72 -13.87 3.65 -12.13
C GLN A 72 -12.45 3.11 -12.04
N LEU A 73 -11.57 3.61 -12.92
CA LEU A 73 -10.16 3.31 -12.88
C LEU A 73 -9.45 4.36 -12.03
N LEU A 74 -8.90 3.93 -10.89
CA LEU A 74 -8.02 4.75 -10.07
C LEU A 74 -6.58 4.61 -10.56
N VAL A 75 -5.92 5.76 -10.69
CA VAL A 75 -4.49 5.82 -10.98
C VAL A 75 -3.80 6.61 -9.88
N PHE A 76 -2.95 5.93 -9.10
CA PHE A 76 -2.03 6.55 -8.16
C PHE A 76 -0.65 6.67 -8.79
N ILE A 77 0.10 7.69 -8.37
CA ILE A 77 1.48 7.91 -8.79
C ILE A 77 2.39 7.97 -7.56
N ARG A 78 3.54 7.30 -7.64
CA ARG A 78 4.62 7.41 -6.66
C ARG A 78 5.83 8.01 -7.35
N MET A 79 6.23 9.18 -6.88
CA MET A 79 7.33 9.98 -7.41
C MET A 79 8.53 9.91 -6.49
N VAL A 80 9.73 9.94 -7.07
CA VAL A 80 11.00 10.07 -6.33
C VAL A 80 11.74 11.29 -6.83
N PHE A 81 12.30 12.05 -5.90
CA PHE A 81 13.03 13.28 -6.17
C PHE A 81 14.54 13.10 -6.00
N GLU A 82 15.31 14.13 -6.35
CA GLU A 82 16.78 14.13 -6.28
C GLU A 82 17.31 13.79 -4.88
N ASP A 83 16.60 14.20 -3.84
CA ASP A 83 16.94 13.99 -2.43
C ASP A 83 16.50 12.63 -1.89
N PHE A 84 16.07 11.70 -2.77
CA PHE A 84 15.47 10.40 -2.42
C PHE A 84 14.17 10.48 -1.63
N SER A 85 13.60 11.67 -1.43
CA SER A 85 12.25 11.78 -0.90
C SER A 85 11.27 11.15 -1.89
N THR A 86 10.23 10.53 -1.34
CA THR A 86 9.18 9.90 -2.14
C THR A 86 7.84 10.53 -1.80
N ARG A 87 6.99 10.69 -2.81
CA ARG A 87 5.62 11.17 -2.61
C ARG A 87 4.65 10.31 -3.39
N GLU A 88 3.58 9.92 -2.71
CA GLU A 88 2.49 9.14 -3.28
C GLU A 88 1.26 10.03 -3.35
N GLU A 89 0.56 10.01 -4.48
CA GLU A 89 -0.55 10.93 -4.72
C GLU A 89 -1.56 10.35 -5.71
N LEU A 90 -2.82 10.78 -5.61
CA LEU A 90 -3.84 10.43 -6.60
C LEU A 90 -3.55 11.18 -7.91
N LEU A 91 -3.25 10.44 -8.97
CA LEU A 91 -3.02 11.04 -10.28
C LEU A 91 -4.34 11.40 -10.97
N THR A 92 -5.30 10.47 -10.98
CA THR A 92 -6.65 10.70 -11.50
C THR A 92 -7.62 9.57 -11.16
N LEU A 93 -8.91 9.87 -11.28
CA LEU A 93 -10.03 8.93 -11.36
C LEU A 93 -10.60 9.00 -12.77
N LEU A 94 -10.66 7.85 -13.47
CA LEU A 94 -11.10 7.78 -14.87
C LEU A 94 -12.35 6.88 -14.99
N PRO A 95 -13.52 7.43 -15.35
CA PRO A 95 -14.74 6.63 -15.53
C PRO A 95 -14.70 5.85 -16.84
N LEU A 96 -14.91 4.53 -16.76
CA LEU A 96 -15.03 3.61 -17.89
C LEU A 96 -16.52 3.37 -18.17
N LYS A 97 -17.10 4.16 -19.09
CA LYS A 97 -18.55 4.22 -19.32
C LYS A 97 -19.14 3.07 -20.13
N THR A 98 -18.31 2.33 -20.87
CA THR A 98 -18.76 1.28 -21.78
C THR A 98 -18.30 -0.09 -21.32
N THR A 99 -17.03 -0.41 -21.55
CA THR A 99 -16.43 -1.72 -21.26
C THR A 99 -15.12 -1.54 -20.51
N THR A 100 -14.74 -2.55 -19.75
CA THR A 100 -13.52 -2.58 -18.93
C THR A 100 -12.44 -3.47 -19.55
N ARG A 101 -12.40 -3.59 -20.88
CA ARG A 101 -11.38 -4.42 -21.54
C ARG A 101 -10.04 -3.68 -21.50
N GLY A 102 -8.94 -4.43 -21.59
CA GLY A 102 -7.60 -3.86 -21.53
C GLY A 102 -7.34 -2.74 -22.55
N VAL A 103 -7.93 -2.83 -23.75
CA VAL A 103 -7.86 -1.76 -24.77
C VAL A 103 -8.59 -0.48 -24.36
N ASP A 104 -9.73 -0.60 -23.67
CA ASP A 104 -10.54 0.55 -23.25
C ASP A 104 -9.83 1.29 -22.09
N ILE A 105 -9.26 0.52 -21.15
CA ILE A 105 -8.39 1.02 -20.07
C ILE A 105 -7.17 1.73 -20.68
N TYR A 106 -6.48 1.08 -21.62
CA TYR A 106 -5.31 1.65 -22.29
C TYR A 106 -5.62 2.98 -22.99
N ASN A 107 -6.69 3.03 -23.80
CA ASN A 107 -7.06 4.24 -24.52
C ASN A 107 -7.37 5.40 -23.56
N THR A 108 -8.12 5.12 -22.48
CA THR A 108 -8.50 6.14 -21.49
C THR A 108 -7.26 6.66 -20.74
N VAL A 109 -6.34 5.78 -20.35
CA VAL A 109 -5.09 6.17 -19.68
C VAL A 109 -4.17 6.93 -20.63
N LYS A 110 -4.03 6.49 -21.89
CA LYS A 110 -3.20 7.16 -22.89
C LYS A 110 -3.73 8.56 -23.19
N GLU A 111 -5.04 8.71 -23.40
CA GLU A 111 -5.67 10.01 -23.59
C GLU A 111 -5.39 10.95 -22.41
N PHE A 112 -5.54 10.45 -21.18
CA PHE A 112 -5.21 11.21 -19.99
C PHE A 112 -3.73 11.62 -19.93
N PHE A 113 -2.79 10.73 -20.24
CA PHE A 113 -1.35 11.06 -20.25
C PHE A 113 -1.02 12.13 -21.28
N VAL A 114 -1.62 12.09 -22.46
CA VAL A 114 -1.47 13.11 -23.49
C VAL A 114 -2.05 14.45 -23.03
N GLN A 115 -3.27 14.45 -22.49
CA GLN A 115 -3.93 15.67 -22.01
C GLN A 115 -3.17 16.34 -20.86
N LYS A 116 -2.71 15.55 -19.88
CA LYS A 116 -1.96 16.04 -18.71
C LYS A 116 -0.47 16.27 -19.00
N LYS A 117 0.04 15.85 -20.16
CA LYS A 117 1.46 15.92 -20.55
C LYS A 117 2.37 15.24 -19.53
N VAL A 118 2.01 14.02 -19.13
CA VAL A 118 2.81 13.23 -18.20
C VAL A 118 4.16 12.89 -18.84
N PRO A 119 5.31 13.11 -18.17
CA PRO A 119 6.64 12.83 -18.71
C PRO A 119 6.93 11.32 -18.71
N LEU A 120 6.33 10.59 -19.66
CA LEU A 120 6.36 9.13 -19.73
C LEU A 120 7.77 8.55 -19.76
N GLU A 121 8.77 9.29 -20.25
CA GLU A 121 10.19 8.91 -20.22
C GLU A 121 10.72 8.63 -18.81
N LYS A 122 10.06 9.16 -17.76
CA LYS A 122 10.39 8.94 -16.34
C LYS A 122 9.65 7.76 -15.72
N LEU A 123 8.80 7.05 -16.49
CA LEU A 123 8.04 5.90 -16.01
C LEU A 123 8.97 4.70 -15.75
N VAL A 124 8.93 4.21 -14.52
CA VAL A 124 9.71 3.03 -14.09
C VAL A 124 8.86 1.77 -14.07
N ALA A 125 7.64 1.86 -13.52
CA ALA A 125 6.80 0.69 -13.34
C ALA A 125 5.30 0.98 -13.34
N VAL A 126 4.53 -0.06 -13.66
CA VAL A 126 3.07 -0.08 -13.59
C VAL A 126 2.64 -1.27 -12.74
N THR A 127 1.93 -1.01 -11.65
CA THR A 127 1.38 -2.04 -10.75
C THR A 127 -0.11 -2.21 -10.98
N THR A 128 -0.59 -3.44 -11.07
CA THR A 128 -2.02 -3.76 -11.30
C THR A 128 -2.52 -4.87 -10.36
N ASP A 129 -3.84 -5.03 -10.27
CA ASP A 129 -4.54 -6.09 -9.52
C ASP A 129 -4.45 -7.49 -10.16
N GLY A 130 -3.80 -7.59 -11.32
CA GLY A 130 -3.65 -8.87 -12.01
C GLY A 130 -4.91 -9.36 -12.73
N ALA A 131 -5.96 -8.55 -12.85
CA ALA A 131 -7.15 -8.95 -13.60
C ALA A 131 -6.84 -9.27 -15.07
N PRO A 132 -7.59 -10.18 -15.74
CA PRO A 132 -7.35 -10.51 -17.15
C PRO A 132 -7.37 -9.30 -18.09
N ALA A 133 -8.20 -8.29 -17.79
CA ALA A 133 -8.22 -7.02 -18.51
C ALA A 133 -6.93 -6.21 -18.35
N MET A 134 -6.22 -6.36 -17.23
CA MET A 134 -4.96 -5.66 -16.96
C MET A 134 -3.76 -6.40 -17.55
N ILE A 135 -3.65 -7.70 -17.29
CA ILE A 135 -2.43 -8.48 -17.57
C ILE A 135 -2.54 -9.46 -18.74
N GLY A 136 -3.68 -9.51 -19.43
CA GLY A 136 -3.91 -10.40 -20.56
C GLY A 136 -2.79 -10.32 -21.59
N ARG A 137 -2.25 -11.48 -22.01
CA ARG A 137 -1.02 -11.60 -22.82
C ARG A 137 -1.03 -10.76 -24.10
N HIS A 138 -2.19 -10.64 -24.75
CA HIS A 138 -2.34 -9.95 -26.03
C HIS A 138 -3.33 -8.79 -25.99
N THR A 139 -4.31 -8.83 -25.08
CA THR A 139 -5.44 -7.89 -25.03
C THR A 139 -5.55 -7.16 -23.69
N GLY A 140 -4.59 -7.38 -22.78
CA GLY A 140 -4.52 -6.69 -21.51
C GLY A 140 -3.98 -5.27 -21.67
N PHE A 141 -4.36 -4.38 -20.74
CA PHE A 141 -3.84 -3.02 -20.64
C PHE A 141 -2.30 -2.97 -20.76
N ILE A 142 -1.61 -3.84 -20.02
CA ILE A 142 -0.14 -3.90 -20.02
C ILE A 142 0.42 -4.35 -21.37
N ALA A 143 -0.26 -5.27 -22.06
CA ALA A 143 0.16 -5.72 -23.39
C ALA A 143 0.05 -4.59 -24.42
N HIS A 144 -1.02 -3.78 -24.34
CA HIS A 144 -1.16 -2.59 -25.16
C HIS A 144 -0.10 -1.54 -24.83
N CYS A 145 0.14 -1.23 -23.54
CA CYS A 145 1.19 -0.29 -23.14
C CYS A 145 2.59 -0.71 -23.62
N LYS A 146 2.93 -2.01 -23.57
CA LYS A 146 4.23 -2.51 -24.02
C LYS A 146 4.39 -2.52 -25.55
N SER A 147 3.28 -2.51 -26.29
CA SER A 147 3.28 -2.48 -27.75
C SER A 147 3.31 -1.06 -28.31
N ASP A 148 3.10 -0.06 -27.44
CA ASP A 148 3.06 1.36 -27.80
C ASP A 148 4.47 1.95 -27.83
N PRO A 149 4.93 2.51 -28.97
CA PRO A 149 6.27 3.11 -29.07
C PRO A 149 6.42 4.39 -28.23
N ASP A 150 5.32 5.06 -27.85
CA ASP A 150 5.35 6.29 -27.06
C ASP A 150 5.60 6.02 -25.57
N ILE A 151 5.43 4.77 -25.12
CA ILE A 151 5.62 4.36 -23.73
C ILE A 151 6.98 3.67 -23.61
N PRO A 152 7.90 4.12 -22.73
CA PRO A 152 9.20 3.48 -22.61
C PRO A 152 9.07 2.08 -22.02
N LYS A 153 10.15 1.32 -22.05
CA LYS A 153 10.19 0.03 -21.33
C LYS A 153 10.03 0.29 -19.83
N PHE A 154 9.01 -0.35 -19.24
CA PHE A 154 8.70 -0.27 -17.82
C PHE A 154 8.58 -1.67 -17.20
N LEU A 155 8.74 -1.74 -15.89
CA LEU A 155 8.49 -2.94 -15.10
C LEU A 155 6.99 -3.09 -14.84
N HIS A 156 6.45 -4.29 -15.04
CA HIS A 156 5.08 -4.60 -14.66
C HIS A 156 5.08 -5.71 -13.62
N TYR A 157 4.34 -5.53 -12.54
CA TYR A 157 4.09 -6.58 -11.57
C TYR A 157 2.67 -6.50 -11.03
N HIS A 158 2.16 -7.69 -10.69
CA HIS A 158 0.89 -7.85 -9.97
C HIS A 158 1.12 -7.41 -8.52
N CYS A 159 0.20 -6.61 -8.00
CA CYS A 159 0.18 -6.21 -6.61
C CYS A 159 0.37 -7.39 -5.64
N ILE A 160 1.32 -7.22 -4.74
CA ILE A 160 1.68 -8.22 -3.73
C ILE A 160 0.51 -8.49 -2.77
N ILE A 161 -0.28 -7.49 -2.37
CA ILE A 161 -1.43 -7.69 -1.48
C ILE A 161 -2.53 -8.49 -2.18
N HIS A 162 -2.84 -8.18 -3.44
CA HIS A 162 -3.82 -8.95 -4.21
C HIS A 162 -3.35 -10.40 -4.41
N GLN A 163 -2.07 -10.62 -4.72
CA GLN A 163 -1.50 -11.97 -4.78
C GLN A 163 -1.58 -12.69 -3.44
N GLN A 164 -1.25 -12.03 -2.32
CA GLN A 164 -1.37 -12.59 -0.98
C GLN A 164 -2.82 -12.97 -0.65
N ALA A 165 -3.78 -12.10 -0.98
CA ALA A 165 -5.21 -12.35 -0.75
C ALA A 165 -5.74 -13.50 -1.62
N LEU A 166 -5.34 -13.57 -2.90
CA LEU A 166 -5.69 -14.67 -3.80
C LEU A 166 -5.07 -15.99 -3.33
N CYS A 167 -3.79 -15.98 -2.96
CA CYS A 167 -3.13 -17.12 -2.34
C CYS A 167 -3.91 -17.55 -1.10
N ALA A 168 -4.20 -16.65 -0.14
CA ALA A 168 -4.94 -17.00 1.08
C ALA A 168 -6.33 -17.61 0.79
N LYS A 169 -7.07 -17.08 -0.20
CA LYS A 169 -8.40 -17.61 -0.60
C LYS A 169 -8.33 -19.02 -1.19
N VAL A 170 -7.27 -19.33 -1.94
CA VAL A 170 -7.09 -20.65 -2.57
C VAL A 170 -6.48 -21.67 -1.61
N ILE A 171 -5.65 -21.18 -0.69
CA ILE A 171 -4.83 -21.99 0.21
C ILE A 171 -5.66 -22.61 1.34
N GLY A 172 -6.81 -22.05 1.73
CA GLY A 172 -7.84 -22.79 2.48
C GLY A 172 -7.45 -23.47 3.81
N PHE A 173 -6.31 -23.15 4.44
CA PHE A 173 -5.81 -23.86 5.63
C PHE A 173 -6.37 -23.36 6.97
N GLU A 174 -7.63 -22.93 7.03
CA GLU A 174 -8.25 -22.58 8.32
C GLU A 174 -8.28 -23.77 9.29
N HIS A 175 -8.42 -24.99 8.76
CA HIS A 175 -8.39 -26.23 9.53
C HIS A 175 -7.02 -26.53 10.15
N VAL A 176 -5.93 -25.94 9.64
CA VAL A 176 -4.58 -26.04 10.25
C VAL A 176 -4.30 -24.84 11.15
N MET A 177 -4.52 -23.63 10.65
CA MET A 177 -4.16 -22.40 11.38
C MET A 177 -4.98 -22.22 12.66
N THR A 178 -6.28 -22.54 12.63
CA THR A 178 -7.16 -22.33 13.79
C THR A 178 -6.75 -23.22 14.97
N PRO A 179 -6.53 -24.54 14.80
CA PRO A 179 -6.01 -25.38 15.86
C PRO A 179 -4.61 -24.97 16.34
N VAL A 180 -3.68 -24.66 15.43
CA VAL A 180 -2.30 -24.25 15.79
C VAL A 180 -2.32 -23.02 16.69
N VAL A 181 -3.02 -21.95 16.28
CA VAL A 181 -3.11 -20.71 17.06
C VAL A 181 -3.79 -20.95 18.40
N LYS A 182 -4.85 -21.77 18.44
CA LYS A 182 -5.56 -22.11 19.68
C LYS A 182 -4.67 -22.87 20.66
N ILE A 183 -3.87 -23.83 20.19
CA ILE A 183 -2.94 -24.60 21.02
C ILE A 183 -1.84 -23.69 21.57
N ILE A 184 -1.21 -22.89 20.71
CA ILE A 184 -0.18 -21.92 21.11
C ILE A 184 -0.72 -20.96 22.17
N ASN A 185 -1.90 -20.39 21.94
CA ASN A 185 -2.50 -19.45 22.88
C ASN A 185 -2.89 -20.14 24.19
N ASN A 186 -3.36 -21.39 24.18
CA ASN A 186 -3.62 -22.13 25.43
C ASN A 186 -2.34 -22.27 26.27
N ILE A 187 -1.24 -22.72 25.65
CA ILE A 187 0.05 -22.90 26.32
C ILE A 187 0.63 -21.57 26.80
N ARG A 188 0.64 -20.55 25.94
CA ARG A 188 1.34 -19.27 26.20
C ARG A 188 0.54 -18.26 27.03
N SER A 189 -0.79 -18.29 27.01
CA SER A 189 -1.60 -17.33 27.78
C SER A 189 -1.66 -17.68 29.26
N LYS A 190 -1.48 -18.95 29.62
CA LYS A 190 -1.55 -19.43 31.01
C LYS A 190 -0.15 -19.55 31.59
N VAL A 191 0.22 -18.64 32.49
CA VAL A 191 1.56 -18.54 33.10
C VAL A 191 2.09 -19.87 33.65
N LYS A 192 1.25 -20.65 34.33
CA LYS A 192 1.63 -21.97 34.88
C LYS A 192 1.95 -22.97 33.77
N GLN A 193 1.09 -23.08 32.75
CA GLN A 193 1.29 -24.01 31.64
C GLN A 193 2.52 -23.64 30.83
N HIS A 194 2.74 -22.35 30.56
CA HIS A 194 3.92 -21.87 29.85
C HIS A 194 5.22 -22.27 30.57
N ARG A 195 5.30 -22.07 31.89
CA ARG A 195 6.49 -22.46 32.68
C ARG A 195 6.73 -23.97 32.64
N ILE A 196 5.68 -24.79 32.80
CA ILE A 196 5.80 -26.25 32.76
C ILE A 196 6.25 -26.70 31.36
N PHE A 197 5.68 -26.11 30.31
CA PHE A 197 6.05 -26.42 28.95
C PHE A 197 7.53 -26.09 28.66
N LYS A 198 8.05 -24.95 29.15
CA LYS A 198 9.48 -24.62 28.98
C LYS A 198 10.41 -25.63 29.66
N VAL A 199 10.04 -26.12 30.84
CA VAL A 199 10.82 -27.18 31.52
C VAL A 199 10.80 -28.47 30.70
N LEU A 200 9.64 -28.85 30.17
CA LEU A 200 9.52 -30.01 29.28
C LEU A 200 10.41 -29.88 28.04
N LEU A 201 10.44 -28.70 27.41
CA LEU A 201 11.31 -28.43 26.26
C LEU A 201 12.80 -28.61 26.59
N GLU A 202 13.23 -28.19 27.79
CA GLU A 202 14.60 -28.38 28.26
C GLU A 202 14.91 -29.86 28.54
N GLU A 203 13.98 -30.60 29.16
CA GLU A 203 14.12 -32.03 29.45
C GLU A 203 14.20 -32.88 28.18
N MET A 204 13.38 -32.56 27.18
CA MET A 204 13.35 -33.25 25.89
C MET A 204 14.48 -32.82 24.93
N SER A 205 15.33 -31.86 25.34
CA SER A 205 16.38 -31.27 24.49
C SER A 205 15.82 -30.73 23.16
N ALA A 206 14.67 -30.05 23.22
CA ALA A 206 13.93 -29.56 22.06
C ALA A 206 14.74 -28.53 21.25
N GLU A 207 14.48 -28.48 19.93
CA GLU A 207 15.16 -27.54 19.01
C GLU A 207 14.96 -26.07 19.41
N TYR A 208 13.78 -25.75 19.95
CA TYR A 208 13.42 -24.40 20.38
C TYR A 208 13.02 -24.39 21.86
N GLY A 209 13.55 -23.45 22.64
CA GLY A 209 13.23 -23.30 24.06
C GLY A 209 11.89 -22.60 24.37
N ASP A 210 11.10 -22.19 23.38
CA ASP A 210 9.78 -21.59 23.58
C ASP A 210 8.96 -21.47 22.28
N LEU A 211 7.62 -21.56 22.37
CA LEU A 211 6.70 -21.27 21.27
C LEU A 211 6.65 -19.77 20.95
N LEU A 212 6.31 -19.40 19.71
CA LEU A 212 6.07 -18.00 19.33
C LEU A 212 4.60 -17.65 19.56
N LEU A 213 4.33 -16.54 20.25
CA LEU A 213 2.98 -16.03 20.46
C LEU A 213 2.51 -15.45 19.12
N HIS A 214 1.35 -15.91 18.66
CA HIS A 214 0.75 -15.37 17.45
C HIS A 214 -0.04 -14.11 17.80
N THR A 215 0.48 -12.94 17.42
CA THR A 215 -0.29 -11.71 17.29
C THR A 215 -0.75 -11.59 15.84
N GLU A 216 -1.99 -11.17 15.57
CA GLU A 216 -2.59 -11.10 14.22
C GLU A 216 -1.95 -10.08 13.26
N ILE A 217 -0.65 -10.14 13.04
CA ILE A 217 0.06 -9.13 12.25
C ILE A 217 1.14 -9.84 11.42
N ARG A 218 0.87 -9.96 10.11
CA ARG A 218 1.76 -10.32 8.96
C ARG A 218 2.03 -11.82 8.67
N TRP A 219 2.03 -12.19 7.39
CA TRP A 219 2.35 -13.56 6.91
C TRP A 219 3.73 -14.08 7.34
N LEU A 220 4.73 -13.18 7.42
CA LEU A 220 6.08 -13.52 7.88
C LEU A 220 6.12 -14.04 9.33
N SER A 221 5.21 -13.55 10.19
CA SER A 221 5.12 -14.05 11.57
C SER A 221 4.44 -15.42 11.61
N ARG A 222 3.44 -15.66 10.75
CA ARG A 222 2.76 -16.96 10.61
C ARG A 222 3.70 -18.08 10.18
N GLY A 223 4.57 -17.84 9.20
CA GLY A 223 5.54 -18.85 8.75
C GLY A 223 6.52 -19.28 9.86
N ARG A 224 7.02 -18.33 10.67
CA ARG A 224 7.89 -18.65 11.81
C ARG A 224 7.14 -19.40 12.91
N VAL A 225 5.88 -19.05 13.16
CA VAL A 225 5.01 -19.72 14.13
C VAL A 225 4.77 -21.17 13.71
N LEU A 226 4.43 -21.40 12.44
CA LEU A 226 4.18 -22.73 11.88
C LEU A 226 5.43 -23.62 11.91
N LEU A 227 6.58 -23.08 11.47
CA LEU A 227 7.85 -23.80 11.54
C LEU A 227 8.16 -24.24 12.97
N ARG A 228 8.02 -23.34 13.93
CA ARG A 228 8.30 -23.67 15.32
C ARG A 228 7.29 -24.64 15.91
N PHE A 229 6.02 -24.51 15.56
CA PHE A 229 4.98 -25.45 16.00
C PHE A 229 5.26 -26.86 15.47
N LEU A 230 5.65 -26.98 14.19
CA LEU A 230 5.99 -28.26 13.58
C LEU A 230 7.24 -28.89 14.20
N SER A 231 8.31 -28.10 14.41
CA SER A 231 9.52 -28.58 15.09
C SER A 231 9.26 -29.06 16.52
N LEU A 232 8.28 -28.45 17.20
CA LEU A 232 7.89 -28.80 18.57
C LEU A 232 6.70 -29.76 18.65
N LEU A 233 6.29 -30.38 17.53
CA LEU A 233 5.05 -31.14 17.48
C LEU A 233 5.06 -32.34 18.44
N GLY A 234 6.22 -32.97 18.65
CA GLY A 234 6.38 -34.08 19.59
C GLY A 234 6.19 -33.63 21.04
N GLU A 235 6.86 -32.56 21.43
CA GLU A 235 6.81 -31.95 22.75
C GLU A 235 5.41 -31.40 23.06
N ILE A 236 4.72 -30.84 22.06
CA ILE A 236 3.34 -30.37 22.18
C ILE A 236 2.39 -31.55 22.43
N LYS A 237 2.57 -32.68 21.73
CA LYS A 237 1.76 -33.89 21.96
C LYS A 237 1.94 -34.40 23.38
N GLU A 238 3.20 -34.54 23.82
CA GLU A 238 3.53 -35.04 25.16
C GLU A 238 2.99 -34.10 26.26
N PHE A 239 3.12 -32.79 26.07
CA PHE A 239 2.54 -31.80 26.96
C PHE A 239 1.01 -31.93 27.06
N LYS A 240 0.31 -32.02 25.92
CA LYS A 240 -1.16 -32.15 25.90
C LYS A 240 -1.62 -33.45 26.56
N GLN A 241 -0.96 -34.57 26.26
CA GLN A 241 -1.21 -35.87 26.90
C GLN A 241 -1.02 -35.80 28.42
N SER A 242 0.06 -35.17 28.90
CA SER A 242 0.31 -34.99 30.33
C SER A 242 -0.77 -34.17 31.06
N THR A 243 -1.46 -33.30 30.32
CA THR A 243 -2.58 -32.48 30.83
C THR A 243 -3.96 -33.12 30.61
N GLY A 244 -4.02 -34.32 30.02
CA GLY A 244 -5.27 -35.01 29.68
C GLY A 244 -6.08 -34.35 28.55
N GLU A 245 -5.44 -33.51 27.73
CA GLU A 245 -6.08 -32.88 26.56
C GLU A 245 -6.05 -33.82 25.34
N ASP A 246 -7.07 -33.72 24.48
CA ASP A 246 -7.15 -34.49 23.23
C ASP A 246 -6.00 -34.14 22.27
N VAL A 247 -5.38 -35.19 21.71
CA VAL A 247 -4.28 -35.14 20.75
C VAL A 247 -4.61 -35.79 19.41
N SER A 248 -5.83 -36.30 19.23
CA SER A 248 -6.27 -37.01 18.01
C SER A 248 -5.93 -36.24 16.72
N LEU A 249 -6.20 -34.94 16.69
CA LEU A 249 -5.88 -34.07 15.56
C LEU A 249 -4.36 -34.00 15.25
N LEU A 250 -3.51 -34.01 16.28
CA LEU A 250 -2.05 -33.95 16.11
C LEU A 250 -1.49 -35.29 15.64
N GLU A 251 -2.21 -36.38 15.90
CA GLU A 251 -1.88 -37.75 15.44
C GLU A 251 -2.45 -38.05 14.04
N ASP A 252 -3.38 -37.23 13.56
CA ASP A 252 -3.94 -37.33 12.22
C ASP A 252 -2.88 -37.08 11.15
N THR A 253 -2.71 -38.06 10.27
CA THR A 253 -1.65 -38.03 9.25
C THR A 253 -1.96 -37.01 8.15
N GLU A 254 -3.22 -36.86 7.75
CA GLU A 254 -3.63 -35.92 6.70
C GLU A 254 -3.44 -34.48 7.18
N TRP A 255 -3.86 -34.18 8.41
CA TRP A 255 -3.66 -32.89 9.04
C TRP A 255 -2.18 -32.56 9.24
N THR A 256 -1.36 -33.55 9.63
CA THR A 256 0.09 -33.35 9.79
C THR A 256 0.78 -33.06 8.46
N LEU A 257 0.33 -33.69 7.36
CA LEU A 257 0.82 -33.40 6.01
C LEU A 257 0.44 -31.98 5.57
N ASP A 258 -0.79 -31.55 5.84
CA ASP A 258 -1.23 -30.18 5.55
C ASP A 258 -0.46 -29.13 6.39
N LEU A 259 -0.18 -29.44 7.66
CA LEU A 259 0.68 -28.61 8.51
C LEU A 259 2.09 -28.49 7.95
N ALA A 260 2.70 -29.61 7.52
CA ALA A 260 4.03 -29.63 6.92
C ALA A 260 4.06 -28.84 5.60
N PHE A 261 3.09 -29.07 4.71
CA PHE A 261 2.97 -28.34 3.46
C PHE A 261 2.82 -26.83 3.66
N LEU A 262 1.95 -26.41 4.58
CA LEU A 262 1.75 -24.99 4.89
C LEU A 262 3.01 -24.37 5.49
N THR A 263 3.72 -25.10 6.34
CA THR A 263 5.02 -24.69 6.90
C THR A 263 6.05 -24.50 5.80
N ASP A 264 6.13 -25.42 4.84
CA ASP A 264 7.07 -25.35 3.72
C ASP A 264 6.77 -24.18 2.78
N ILE A 265 5.52 -24.00 2.34
CA ILE A 265 5.15 -22.89 1.46
C ILE A 265 5.37 -21.54 2.15
N THR A 266 4.99 -21.41 3.43
CA THR A 266 5.22 -20.17 4.18
C THR A 266 6.72 -19.91 4.38
N GLY A 267 7.52 -20.95 4.58
CA GLY A 267 8.98 -20.89 4.58
C GLY A 267 9.56 -20.42 3.25
N LYS A 268 9.13 -20.98 2.12
CA LYS A 268 9.56 -20.55 0.78
C LYS A 268 9.16 -19.11 0.45
N LEU A 269 7.99 -18.66 0.90
CA LEU A 269 7.57 -17.26 0.75
C LEU A 269 8.40 -16.32 1.61
N ASN A 270 8.79 -16.74 2.82
CA ASN A 270 9.71 -15.99 3.68
C ASN A 270 11.13 -15.93 3.07
N ASP A 271 11.62 -17.05 2.53
CA ASP A 271 12.89 -17.13 1.79
C ASP A 271 12.86 -16.25 0.54
N LEU A 272 11.76 -16.29 -0.23
CA LEU A 272 11.57 -15.43 -1.39
C LEU A 272 11.57 -13.96 -0.97
N ASN A 273 10.86 -13.60 0.09
CA ASN A 273 10.87 -12.24 0.64
C ASN A 273 12.28 -11.79 1.09
N CYS A 274 13.10 -12.71 1.61
CA CYS A 274 14.52 -12.46 1.92
C CYS A 274 15.41 -12.41 0.67
N LYS A 275 15.15 -13.24 -0.35
CA LYS A 275 15.93 -13.31 -1.60
C LYS A 275 15.58 -12.20 -2.60
N LEU A 276 14.37 -11.66 -2.52
CA LEU A 276 13.94 -10.44 -3.21
C LEU A 276 14.70 -9.20 -2.70
N GLN A 277 15.49 -9.33 -1.62
CA GLN A 277 16.51 -8.36 -1.20
C GLN A 277 17.83 -8.52 -2.00
N GLY A 278 17.75 -9.01 -3.23
CA GLY A 278 18.87 -9.58 -3.99
C GLY A 278 19.79 -8.61 -4.75
N LYS A 279 21.04 -9.07 -4.92
CA LYS A 279 22.15 -8.64 -5.81
C LYS A 279 21.90 -9.15 -7.25
N ASP A 280 22.30 -8.50 -8.36
CA ASP A 280 23.65 -8.37 -8.94
C ASP A 280 23.62 -7.51 -10.24
N ALA A 281 24.75 -6.92 -10.68
CA ALA A 281 25.13 -6.62 -12.09
C ALA A 281 26.48 -5.87 -12.22
N GLY A 282 27.40 -6.42 -13.03
CA GLY A 282 28.86 -6.18 -13.15
C GLY A 282 29.42 -4.81 -13.53
N GLN A 283 28.71 -3.71 -13.26
CA GLN A 283 29.32 -2.37 -13.18
C GLN A 283 28.78 -1.61 -11.96
N MET A 284 27.53 -1.89 -11.57
CA MET A 284 27.01 -1.59 -10.23
C MET A 284 27.70 -2.43 -9.15
N GLU A 285 28.19 -3.64 -9.43
CA GLU A 285 28.89 -4.46 -8.43
C GLU A 285 30.12 -3.77 -7.85
N ILE A 286 30.91 -3.06 -8.67
CA ILE A 286 32.07 -2.32 -8.19
C ILE A 286 31.62 -1.12 -7.35
N GLU A 287 30.59 -0.38 -7.78
CA GLU A 287 29.99 0.70 -6.99
C GLU A 287 29.43 0.18 -5.66
N ILE A 288 28.72 -0.96 -5.66
CA ILE A 288 28.14 -1.61 -4.47
C ILE A 288 29.25 -2.11 -3.55
N ILE A 289 30.30 -2.76 -4.06
CA ILE A 289 31.45 -3.19 -3.27
C ILE A 289 32.15 -1.97 -2.65
N THR A 290 32.30 -0.89 -3.41
CA THR A 290 32.93 0.35 -2.95
C THR A 290 32.06 1.06 -1.91
N LEU A 291 30.74 1.06 -2.07
CA LEU A 291 29.76 1.62 -1.12
C LEU A 291 29.70 0.78 0.16
N GLN A 292 29.67 -0.55 0.03
CA GLN A 292 29.73 -1.48 1.14
C GLN A 292 31.06 -1.41 1.90
N ASN A 293 32.13 -0.92 1.29
CA ASN A 293 33.43 -0.75 1.95
C ASN A 293 33.72 0.68 2.41
N ASP A 294 32.80 1.63 2.16
CA ASP A 294 32.94 3.00 2.63
C ASP A 294 32.70 3.07 4.15
N LEU A 295 33.77 3.42 4.90
CA LEU A 295 33.76 3.46 6.36
C LEU A 295 32.78 4.50 6.92
N HIS A 296 32.59 5.61 6.21
CA HIS A 296 31.66 6.65 6.62
C HIS A 296 30.22 6.16 6.43
N LEU A 297 29.88 5.63 5.25
CA LEU A 297 28.54 5.12 4.97
C LEU A 297 28.16 3.92 5.87
N LYS A 298 29.12 3.04 6.18
CA LYS A 298 28.91 1.93 7.14
C LYS A 298 28.44 2.39 8.51
N ALA A 299 28.94 3.52 9.01
CA ALA A 299 28.53 4.07 10.29
C ALA A 299 27.05 4.53 10.30
N TYR A 300 26.49 4.85 9.13
CA TYR A 300 25.13 5.34 8.95
C TYR A 300 24.20 4.36 8.24
N GLN A 301 24.57 3.08 8.08
CA GLN A 301 23.79 2.09 7.32
C GLN A 301 22.34 1.90 7.81
N ALA A 302 22.07 2.19 9.09
CA ALA A 302 20.74 2.10 9.70
C ALA A 302 20.01 3.46 9.74
N ALA A 303 20.62 4.53 9.23
CA ALA A 303 20.03 5.86 9.24
C ALA A 303 18.88 5.93 8.21
N PRO A 304 17.72 6.50 8.57
CA PRO A 304 16.58 6.60 7.66
C PRO A 304 16.85 7.47 6.42
N ASN A 305 17.84 8.36 6.48
CA ASN A 305 18.29 9.23 5.40
C ASN A 305 19.60 8.75 4.74
N PHE A 306 19.95 7.46 4.87
CA PHE A 306 21.19 6.89 4.34
C PHE A 306 21.48 7.33 2.89
N TRP A 307 20.49 7.26 2.00
CA TRP A 307 20.66 7.58 0.58
C TRP A 307 20.97 9.06 0.31
N CYS A 308 20.61 9.96 1.22
CA CYS A 308 20.99 11.38 1.14
C CYS A 308 22.47 11.61 1.47
N LEU A 309 23.14 10.63 2.11
CA LEU A 309 24.56 10.67 2.47
C LEU A 309 25.45 10.04 1.38
N VAL A 310 24.84 9.30 0.43
CA VAL A 310 25.57 8.64 -0.65
C VAL A 310 25.86 9.65 -1.75
N ASP A 311 27.14 9.81 -2.09
CA ASP A 311 27.59 10.66 -3.18
C ASP A 311 27.05 10.15 -4.53
N THR A 312 26.19 10.97 -5.16
CA THR A 312 25.48 10.61 -6.39
C THR A 312 26.37 10.65 -7.63
N GLU A 313 27.52 11.35 -7.59
CA GLU A 313 28.50 11.34 -8.68
C GLU A 313 29.37 10.08 -8.60
N LYS A 314 29.77 9.70 -7.38
CA LYS A 314 30.59 8.50 -7.12
C LYS A 314 29.84 7.18 -7.31
N TYR A 315 28.54 7.15 -6.98
CA TYR A 315 27.71 5.94 -7.01
C TYR A 315 26.48 6.10 -7.92
N SER A 316 26.67 6.73 -9.08
CA SER A 316 25.58 7.15 -9.98
C SER A 316 24.66 6.02 -10.42
N GLY A 317 25.22 4.82 -10.69
CA GLY A 317 24.45 3.64 -11.08
C GLY A 317 23.59 3.12 -9.94
N VAL A 318 24.18 3.00 -8.75
CA VAL A 318 23.50 2.52 -7.54
C VAL A 318 22.43 3.51 -7.08
N CYS A 319 22.72 4.81 -7.05
CA CYS A 319 21.75 5.85 -6.71
C CYS A 319 20.56 5.86 -7.68
N THR A 320 20.83 5.71 -8.98
CA THR A 320 19.76 5.62 -9.99
C THR A 320 18.90 4.38 -9.79
N ALA A 321 19.51 3.21 -9.56
CA ALA A 321 18.78 1.98 -9.27
C ALA A 321 17.95 2.11 -7.99
N ALA A 322 18.52 2.67 -6.93
CA ALA A 322 17.84 2.90 -5.66
C ALA A 322 16.64 3.85 -5.80
N MET A 323 16.76 4.95 -6.55
CA MET A 323 15.62 5.84 -6.82
C MET A 323 14.52 5.14 -7.61
N LYS A 324 14.86 4.32 -8.61
CA LYS A 324 13.88 3.53 -9.37
C LYS A 324 13.17 2.49 -8.50
N VAL A 325 13.89 1.85 -7.57
CA VAL A 325 13.30 0.94 -6.59
C VAL A 325 12.40 1.71 -5.60
N ALA A 326 12.83 2.89 -5.15
CA ALA A 326 12.06 3.75 -4.26
C ALA A 326 10.77 4.30 -4.92
N SER A 327 10.69 4.34 -6.25
CA SER A 327 9.48 4.75 -6.97
C SER A 327 8.44 3.65 -7.06
N LEU A 328 8.80 2.40 -6.76
CA LEU A 328 7.89 1.26 -6.86
C LEU A 328 6.81 1.30 -5.77
N PHE A 329 5.59 0.90 -6.13
CA PHE A 329 4.53 0.65 -5.17
C PHE A 329 4.74 -0.70 -4.49
N GLY A 330 4.71 -0.72 -3.16
CA GLY A 330 4.76 -1.96 -2.38
C GLY A 330 3.43 -2.72 -2.36
N SER A 331 2.30 -2.03 -2.62
CA SER A 331 0.96 -2.61 -2.61
C SER A 331 -0.06 -1.74 -3.33
N THR A 332 -1.31 -2.23 -3.44
CA THR A 332 -2.46 -1.46 -3.95
C THR A 332 -3.29 -0.76 -2.90
N TYR A 333 -2.83 -0.74 -1.65
CA TYR A 333 -3.60 -0.25 -0.50
C TYR A 333 -4.17 1.17 -0.70
N LEU A 334 -3.45 2.06 -1.40
CA LEU A 334 -3.94 3.40 -1.69
C LEU A 334 -5.19 3.40 -2.57
N CYS A 335 -5.26 2.52 -3.58
CA CYS A 335 -6.47 2.35 -4.37
C CYS A 335 -7.61 1.77 -3.52
N GLU A 336 -7.34 0.74 -2.71
CA GLU A 336 -8.35 0.13 -1.84
C GLU A 336 -8.94 1.14 -0.84
N SER A 337 -8.07 1.96 -0.21
CA SER A 337 -8.49 3.05 0.68
C SER A 337 -9.31 4.08 -0.08
N ALA A 338 -8.82 4.55 -1.22
CA ALA A 338 -9.51 5.55 -2.04
C ALA A 338 -10.87 5.06 -2.58
N PHE A 339 -11.02 3.76 -2.89
CA PHE A 339 -12.32 3.19 -3.24
C PHE A 339 -13.31 3.23 -2.07
N SER A 340 -12.83 3.05 -0.83
CA SER A 340 -13.66 3.22 0.36
C SER A 340 -14.16 4.66 0.52
N ASP A 341 -13.25 5.64 0.35
CA ASP A 341 -13.60 7.06 0.34
C ASP A 341 -14.56 7.41 -0.81
N MET A 342 -14.34 6.86 -2.00
CA MET A 342 -15.21 7.03 -3.16
C MET A 342 -16.63 6.53 -2.85
N ASN A 343 -16.76 5.35 -2.26
CA ASN A 343 -18.05 4.77 -1.87
C ASN A 343 -18.74 5.57 -0.75
N PHE A 344 -17.97 6.19 0.14
CA PHE A 344 -18.51 7.10 1.15
C PHE A 344 -19.02 8.41 0.52
N ILE A 345 -18.26 8.99 -0.41
CA ILE A 345 -18.60 10.24 -1.11
C ILE A 345 -19.83 10.05 -2.01
N LYS A 346 -19.82 9.00 -2.84
CA LYS A 346 -20.90 8.62 -3.76
C LYS A 346 -21.57 7.35 -3.24
N ASN A 347 -22.49 7.57 -2.31
CA ASN A 347 -23.30 6.53 -1.69
C ASN A 347 -24.76 6.57 -2.17
N LYS A 348 -25.59 5.66 -1.67
CA LYS A 348 -27.03 5.56 -1.98
C LYS A 348 -27.85 6.85 -1.78
N HIS A 349 -27.37 7.79 -0.96
CA HIS A 349 -28.00 9.09 -0.72
C HIS A 349 -27.43 10.22 -1.59
N ARG A 350 -26.33 9.97 -2.30
CA ARG A 350 -25.59 10.95 -3.15
C ARG A 350 -25.31 10.41 -4.56
N THR A 351 -26.27 9.70 -5.14
CA THR A 351 -26.11 9.03 -6.45
C THR A 351 -26.01 9.98 -7.65
N ARG A 352 -26.38 11.26 -7.49
CA ARG A 352 -26.41 12.28 -8.56
C ARG A 352 -25.11 13.06 -8.75
N LEU A 353 -24.02 12.67 -8.08
CA LEU A 353 -22.69 13.27 -8.29
C LEU A 353 -22.20 12.98 -9.70
N THR A 354 -21.78 14.03 -10.42
CA THR A 354 -21.12 13.90 -11.72
C THR A 354 -19.73 13.31 -11.55
N ASP A 355 -19.19 12.68 -12.60
CA ASP A 355 -17.83 12.11 -12.59
C ASP A 355 -16.77 13.16 -12.20
N ALA A 356 -16.92 14.39 -12.71
CA ALA A 356 -16.02 15.51 -12.40
C ALA A 356 -16.06 15.88 -10.91
N HIS A 357 -17.26 16.01 -10.32
CA HIS A 357 -17.38 16.35 -8.90
C HIS A 357 -16.96 15.20 -7.98
N LEU A 358 -17.16 13.95 -8.41
CA LEU A 358 -16.66 12.79 -7.69
C LEU A 358 -15.13 12.82 -7.67
N LYS A 359 -14.50 13.04 -8.83
CA LYS A 359 -13.04 13.18 -8.94
C LYS A 359 -12.52 14.31 -8.05
N ASP A 360 -13.13 15.49 -8.09
CA ASP A 360 -12.68 16.62 -7.26
C ASP A 360 -12.80 16.32 -5.76
N SER A 361 -13.93 15.74 -5.35
CA SER A 361 -14.18 15.39 -3.95
C SER A 361 -13.21 14.33 -3.46
N LEU A 362 -12.96 13.31 -4.28
CA LEU A 362 -12.03 12.24 -3.96
C LEU A 362 -10.59 12.77 -3.90
N THR A 363 -10.19 13.61 -4.86
CA THR A 363 -8.87 14.26 -4.85
C THR A 363 -8.63 15.02 -3.56
N VAL A 364 -9.60 15.84 -3.12
CA VAL A 364 -9.47 16.56 -1.85
C VAL A 364 -9.45 15.63 -0.63
N ALA A 365 -10.15 14.49 -0.68
CA ALA A 365 -10.24 13.55 0.43
C ALA A 365 -8.97 12.73 0.64
N VAL A 366 -8.32 12.30 -0.45
CA VAL A 366 -7.19 11.35 -0.38
C VAL A 366 -5.83 12.02 -0.53
N SER A 367 -5.78 13.32 -0.85
CA SER A 367 -4.52 13.96 -1.17
C SER A 367 -3.59 14.11 0.02
N SER A 368 -2.30 13.88 -0.21
CA SER A 368 -1.26 14.15 0.78
C SER A 368 -0.87 15.63 0.84
N TYR A 369 -1.23 16.40 -0.20
CA TYR A 369 -1.00 17.83 -0.25
C TYR A 369 -1.98 18.60 0.63
N THR A 370 -1.51 19.72 1.15
CA THR A 370 -2.38 20.74 1.76
C THR A 370 -2.70 21.80 0.70
N PRO A 371 -3.98 22.10 0.43
CA PRO A 371 -4.35 23.21 -0.44
C PRO A 371 -3.79 24.52 0.10
N ASP A 372 -3.32 25.41 -0.79
CA ASP A 372 -2.94 26.76 -0.41
C ASP A 372 -4.18 27.60 -0.12
N TYR A 373 -4.64 27.52 1.12
CA TYR A 373 -5.82 28.24 1.58
C TYR A 373 -5.67 29.76 1.47
N ASN A 374 -4.46 30.31 1.58
CA ASN A 374 -4.26 31.75 1.48
C ASN A 374 -4.51 32.22 0.05
N THR A 375 -3.93 31.54 -0.94
CA THR A 375 -4.16 31.83 -2.36
C THR A 375 -5.64 31.60 -2.74
N LEU A 376 -6.25 30.54 -2.22
CA LEU A 376 -7.67 30.24 -2.48
C LEU A 376 -8.61 31.28 -1.88
N VAL A 377 -8.35 31.76 -0.66
CA VAL A 377 -9.19 32.78 -0.02
C VAL A 377 -9.05 34.12 -0.74
N ASN A 378 -7.83 34.51 -1.13
CA ASN A 378 -7.58 35.77 -1.82
C ASN A 378 -8.17 35.83 -3.24
N SER A 379 -8.36 34.68 -3.89
CA SER A 379 -8.97 34.59 -5.24
C SER A 379 -10.50 34.46 -5.21
N MET A 380 -11.11 34.22 -4.05
CA MET A 380 -12.57 34.14 -3.91
C MET A 380 -13.17 35.53 -3.64
N GLN A 381 -14.07 36.00 -4.52
CA GLN A 381 -14.90 37.17 -4.21
C GLN A 381 -15.82 36.85 -3.01
N CYS A 382 -15.73 37.67 -1.96
CA CYS A 382 -16.73 37.68 -0.89
C CYS A 382 -18.10 37.98 -1.49
N GLN A 383 -18.97 36.97 -1.53
CA GLN A 383 -20.39 37.19 -1.79
C GLN A 383 -20.96 37.81 -0.51
N SER A 384 -21.03 39.14 -0.47
CA SER A 384 -21.81 39.86 0.53
C SER A 384 -23.25 39.40 0.39
N SER A 385 -23.76 38.63 1.34
CA SER A 385 -25.20 38.38 1.42
C SER A 385 -25.89 39.71 1.67
N HIS A 386 -26.83 40.09 0.79
CA HIS A 386 -27.74 41.21 1.01
C HIS A 386 -28.68 40.94 2.18
#